data_AF-A0A3S0TKK2-F1
#
_entry.id   AF-A0A3S0TKK2-F1
#
_cell.length_a   1.000
_cell.length_b   1.000
_cell.length_c   1.000
_cell.angle_alpha   90.00
_cell.angle_beta   90.00
_cell.angle_gamma   90.00
#
_symmetry.space_group_name_H-M   'P 1'
#
loop_
_entity.id
_entity.type
_entity.pdbx_description
1 polymer ?
#
loop_
_entity_poly.entity_id
_entity_poly.type
_entity_poly.pdbx_seq_one_letter_code
_entity_poly.pdbx_strand_id
1 'polypeptide(L)'
;MTTNYKTSFLLPHDYEIPTFNYPQYVLPPVPYNYKPYTKDIMPAGVVQPLKAKITAQPQCKITDIQIGTMFMVNIFDDIAEYKGYYEIEIDLKQIDPTIQSISKFISSYKTIEISNLNNLQVECGLPNIENFIPNRNIDIISGIDDCSNNLFSLENITLKNIGLSQIDNINFDNTITLYTKNIKVNDTETKYATAVATGLPFKGYSTIYETSTINSVRFLLQKTFLPKYGVNNKIKETYLQAYYTNDMKLKIRFTKIILPLLQFYYIDAYRKQKYFGNDKDIILDINNSNVLGIRNKSDNPVKITFKPN
;
A
#
# COMPACT_ATOMS: atom_id res chain seq x y z
N MET A 1 -17.66 -72.77 84.68
CA MET A 1 -17.92 -71.36 84.97
C MET A 1 -16.94 -70.50 84.15
N THR A 2 -17.49 -69.78 83.17
CA THR A 2 -17.19 -68.39 82.72
C THR A 2 -15.78 -67.75 82.86
N THR A 3 -15.23 -67.35 81.69
CA THR A 3 -14.70 -66.00 81.27
C THR A 3 -13.36 -65.47 81.84
N ASN A 4 -12.49 -64.67 81.17
CA ASN A 4 -12.46 -63.95 79.88
C ASN A 4 -11.03 -63.40 79.57
N TYR A 5 -10.67 -63.37 78.27
CA TYR A 5 -9.88 -62.41 77.42
C TYR A 5 -8.65 -61.62 77.95
N LYS A 6 -7.61 -61.26 77.15
CA LYS A 6 -7.61 -60.69 75.78
C LYS A 6 -6.16 -60.65 75.21
N THR A 7 -5.99 -60.93 73.92
CA THR A 7 -4.75 -60.80 73.13
C THR A 7 -4.76 -59.52 72.29
N SER A 8 -3.61 -58.87 72.08
CA SER A 8 -3.43 -57.84 71.05
C SER A 8 -2.23 -58.14 70.16
N PHE A 9 -2.53 -58.10 68.87
CA PHE A 9 -1.72 -58.31 67.67
C PHE A 9 -0.66 -57.23 67.44
N LEU A 10 0.45 -57.61 66.80
CA LEU A 10 1.22 -56.76 65.87
C LEU A 10 1.95 -57.66 64.84
N LEU A 11 2.04 -57.16 63.59
CA LEU A 11 2.87 -57.53 62.42
C LEU A 11 2.08 -58.01 61.18
N PRO A 12 2.58 -57.76 59.94
CA PRO A 12 3.37 -56.65 59.41
C PRO A 12 2.64 -55.92 58.23
N HIS A 13 3.20 -54.79 57.78
CA HIS A 13 2.64 -53.96 56.71
C HIS A 13 2.51 -54.68 55.36
N ASP A 14 1.29 -54.71 54.83
CA ASP A 14 1.01 -55.04 53.43
C ASP A 14 1.53 -53.92 52.52
N TYR A 15 2.51 -54.25 51.67
CA TYR A 15 2.89 -53.41 50.54
C TYR A 15 1.77 -53.46 49.50
N GLU A 16 0.95 -52.41 49.43
CA GLU A 16 0.08 -52.18 48.28
C GLU A 16 0.96 -51.88 47.06
N ILE A 17 0.96 -52.80 46.09
CA ILE A 17 1.57 -52.57 44.77
C ILE A 17 0.68 -51.54 44.05
N PRO A 18 1.19 -50.33 43.71
CA PRO A 18 0.39 -49.37 42.98
C PRO A 18 0.12 -49.91 41.59
N THR A 19 -1.15 -50.19 41.29
CA THR A 19 -1.61 -50.49 39.93
C THR A 19 -1.48 -49.23 39.08
N PHE A 20 -0.35 -49.13 38.36
CA PHE A 20 -0.15 -48.09 37.35
C PHE A 20 -1.07 -48.40 36.16
N ASN A 21 -2.26 -47.82 36.14
CA ASN A 21 -3.10 -47.81 34.95
C ASN A 21 -2.37 -46.97 33.89
N TYR A 22 -1.73 -47.64 32.92
CA TYR A 22 -1.32 -46.97 31.70
C TYR A 22 -2.55 -46.30 31.10
N PRO A 23 -2.52 -45.00 30.78
CA PRO A 23 -3.59 -44.40 30.01
C PRO A 23 -3.74 -45.22 28.73
N GLN A 24 -4.97 -45.68 28.50
CA GLN A 24 -5.40 -46.36 27.29
C GLN A 24 -4.75 -45.66 26.09
N TYR A 25 -4.04 -46.39 25.25
CA TYR A 25 -3.36 -45.88 24.05
C TYR A 25 -4.25 -44.85 23.36
N VAL A 26 -4.01 -43.57 23.61
CA VAL A 26 -4.72 -42.51 22.92
C VAL A 26 -4.12 -42.55 21.53
N LEU A 27 -4.88 -43.12 20.59
CA LEU A 27 -4.53 -43.04 19.18
C LEU A 27 -4.08 -41.60 18.90
N PRO A 28 -2.95 -41.39 18.20
CA PRO A 28 -2.56 -40.03 17.84
C PRO A 28 -3.80 -39.35 17.24
N PRO A 29 -4.15 -38.14 17.69
CA PRO A 29 -5.37 -37.49 17.24
C PRO A 29 -5.41 -37.57 15.72
N VAL A 30 -6.55 -38.02 15.18
CA VAL A 30 -6.78 -38.11 13.74
C VAL A 30 -6.24 -36.81 13.12
N PRO A 31 -5.45 -36.88 12.02
CA PRO A 31 -4.88 -35.67 11.43
C PRO A 31 -5.97 -34.62 11.29
N TYR A 32 -5.77 -33.45 11.92
CA TYR A 32 -6.78 -32.40 11.91
C TYR A 32 -7.01 -31.98 10.46
N ASN A 33 -8.19 -32.29 9.93
CA ASN A 33 -8.51 -32.06 8.53
C ASN A 33 -8.99 -30.63 8.35
N TYR A 34 -8.03 -29.73 8.09
CA TYR A 34 -8.31 -28.33 7.79
C TYR A 34 -9.20 -28.23 6.56
N LYS A 35 -10.21 -27.36 6.60
CA LYS A 35 -11.10 -27.10 5.46
C LYS A 35 -10.65 -25.85 4.70
N PRO A 36 -10.97 -25.76 3.40
CA PRO A 36 -10.83 -24.52 2.68
C PRO A 36 -11.61 -23.39 3.37
N TYR A 37 -11.00 -22.22 3.44
CA TYR A 37 -11.63 -21.02 4.00
C TYR A 37 -11.59 -19.91 2.95
N THR A 38 -12.71 -19.24 2.71
CA THR A 38 -12.81 -18.16 1.72
C THR A 38 -13.36 -16.90 2.38
N LYS A 39 -12.78 -15.75 2.02
CA LYS A 39 -13.22 -14.44 2.49
C LYS A 39 -13.16 -13.42 1.35
N ASP A 40 -14.12 -12.51 1.33
CA ASP A 40 -14.07 -11.38 0.40
C ASP A 40 -13.09 -10.32 0.94
N ILE A 41 -12.23 -9.80 0.07
CA ILE A 41 -11.18 -8.83 0.44
C ILE A 41 -11.35 -7.47 -0.23
N MET A 42 -12.05 -7.40 -1.37
CA MET A 42 -12.39 -6.14 -2.02
C MET A 42 -13.80 -6.24 -2.63
N PRO A 43 -14.77 -5.42 -2.18
CA PRO A 43 -16.12 -5.46 -2.73
C PRO A 43 -16.15 -5.00 -4.20
N ALA A 44 -17.12 -5.51 -4.94
CA ALA A 44 -17.44 -5.07 -6.30
C ALA A 44 -17.94 -3.61 -6.32
N GLY A 45 -17.53 -2.84 -7.31
CA GLY A 45 -18.05 -1.49 -7.61
C GLY A 45 -17.56 -0.35 -6.69
N VAL A 46 -17.01 -0.67 -5.52
CA VAL A 46 -16.59 0.32 -4.50
C VAL A 46 -15.12 0.70 -4.68
N VAL A 47 -14.83 2.00 -4.67
CA VAL A 47 -13.46 2.52 -4.71
C VAL A 47 -12.84 2.43 -3.32
N GLN A 48 -11.75 1.70 -3.20
CA GLN A 48 -10.92 1.64 -2.01
C GLN A 48 -9.82 2.71 -2.07
N PRO A 49 -9.58 3.48 -1.01
CA PRO A 49 -8.55 4.52 -1.01
C PRO A 49 -7.16 3.89 -1.09
N LEU A 50 -6.32 4.42 -1.99
CA LEU A 50 -4.89 4.16 -1.97
C LEU A 50 -4.23 5.17 -1.02
N LYS A 51 -3.40 4.65 -0.11
CA LYS A 51 -2.64 5.44 0.86
C LYS A 51 -1.29 5.82 0.28
N ALA A 52 -0.94 7.09 0.33
CA ALA A 52 0.40 7.57 -0.01
C ALA A 52 0.74 8.77 0.86
N LYS A 53 1.99 8.85 1.30
CA LYS A 53 2.53 10.04 1.96
C LYS A 53 3.87 10.36 1.34
N ILE A 54 3.96 11.50 0.68
CA ILE A 54 5.15 11.91 -0.09
C ILE A 54 5.54 13.29 0.39
N THR A 55 6.79 13.45 0.81
CA THR A 55 7.30 14.71 1.31
C THR A 55 8.44 15.21 0.44
N ALA A 56 8.30 16.44 -0.07
CA ALA A 56 9.44 17.23 -0.51
C ALA A 56 9.89 18.10 0.67
N GLN A 57 11.09 17.85 1.18
CA GLN A 57 11.69 18.64 2.25
C GLN A 57 12.02 20.06 1.75
N PRO A 58 12.25 21.04 2.65
CA PRO A 58 12.85 22.32 2.29
C PRO A 58 14.09 22.10 1.44
N GLN A 59 14.15 22.81 0.33
CA GLN A 59 15.23 22.64 -0.64
C GLN A 59 15.44 23.93 -1.41
N CYS A 60 16.67 24.08 -1.90
CA CYS A 60 17.04 25.10 -2.86
C CYS A 60 17.88 24.42 -3.93
N LYS A 61 17.30 24.17 -5.10
CA LYS A 61 17.95 23.41 -6.16
C LYS A 61 18.10 24.22 -7.44
N ILE A 62 19.10 23.86 -8.22
CA ILE A 62 19.32 24.46 -9.53
C ILE A 62 18.14 24.06 -10.43
N THR A 63 17.68 24.99 -11.25
CA THR A 63 16.53 24.79 -12.13
C THR A 63 16.78 23.66 -13.13
N ASP A 64 15.88 22.68 -13.16
CA ASP A 64 16.14 21.36 -13.73
C ASP A 64 16.21 21.35 -15.27
N ILE A 65 15.31 22.08 -15.95
CA ILE A 65 15.10 21.94 -17.40
C ILE A 65 14.85 23.30 -18.07
N GLN A 66 15.58 23.56 -19.17
CA GLN A 66 15.37 24.69 -20.07
C GLN A 66 14.78 24.20 -21.40
N ILE A 67 13.59 24.69 -21.77
CA ILE A 67 12.95 24.46 -23.08
C ILE A 67 12.85 25.80 -23.80
N GLY A 68 13.82 26.09 -24.67
CA GLY A 68 13.93 27.42 -25.28
C GLY A 68 14.22 28.48 -24.22
N THR A 69 13.31 29.46 -24.04
CA THR A 69 13.39 30.50 -22.99
C THR A 69 12.59 30.17 -21.73
N MET A 70 11.88 29.04 -21.71
CA MET A 70 11.04 28.62 -20.59
C MET A 70 11.80 27.65 -19.70
N PHE A 71 11.80 27.92 -18.41
CA PHE A 71 12.37 27.04 -17.40
C PHE A 71 11.26 26.31 -16.67
N MET A 72 11.55 25.06 -16.30
CA MET A 72 10.64 24.22 -15.53
C MET A 72 11.39 23.59 -14.35
N VAL A 73 10.79 23.66 -13.18
CA VAL A 73 11.28 23.01 -11.96
C VAL A 73 10.19 22.14 -11.38
N ASN A 74 10.47 20.87 -11.10
CA ASN A 74 9.56 20.01 -10.32
C ASN A 74 10.03 19.96 -8.87
N ILE A 75 9.16 20.23 -7.90
CA ILE A 75 9.55 20.19 -6.48
C ILE A 75 9.78 18.76 -5.99
N PHE A 76 9.04 17.79 -6.53
CA PHE A 76 9.29 16.38 -6.20
C PHE A 76 10.43 15.83 -7.04
N ASP A 77 11.19 14.89 -6.48
CA ASP A 77 12.16 14.10 -7.22
C ASP A 77 11.40 13.29 -8.30
N ASP A 78 11.74 13.48 -9.59
CA ASP A 78 11.09 12.82 -10.73
C ASP A 78 11.79 11.51 -11.18
N ILE A 79 12.90 11.14 -10.53
CA ILE A 79 13.60 9.86 -10.71
C ILE A 79 13.21 8.83 -9.65
N ALA A 80 12.69 9.27 -8.50
CA ALA A 80 12.24 8.39 -7.43
C ALA A 80 10.95 7.62 -7.75
N GLU A 81 10.84 6.38 -7.26
CA GLU A 81 9.63 5.57 -7.33
C GLU A 81 8.73 5.84 -6.11
N TYR A 82 7.67 6.64 -6.28
CA TYR A 82 6.65 6.79 -5.25
C TYR A 82 5.57 5.71 -5.37
N LYS A 83 5.03 5.31 -4.22
CA LYS A 83 4.08 4.21 -4.08
C LYS A 83 2.82 4.70 -3.38
N GLY A 84 1.66 4.41 -3.97
CA GLY A 84 0.37 4.44 -3.28
C GLY A 84 -0.15 3.02 -3.09
N TYR A 85 -0.69 2.67 -1.92
CA TYR A 85 -1.08 1.29 -1.62
C TYR A 85 -2.45 1.15 -0.97
N TYR A 86 -3.15 0.07 -1.32
CA TYR A 86 -4.33 -0.41 -0.61
C TYR A 86 -3.95 -1.72 0.07
N GLU A 87 -4.30 -1.87 1.35
CA GLU A 87 -3.92 -3.01 2.16
C GLU A 87 -5.10 -3.53 2.95
N ILE A 88 -5.27 -4.85 2.92
CA ILE A 88 -6.23 -5.60 3.73
C ILE A 88 -5.45 -6.48 4.69
N GLU A 89 -5.97 -6.61 5.90
CA GLU A 89 -5.45 -7.48 6.94
C GLU A 89 -6.44 -8.61 7.26
N ILE A 90 -5.92 -9.82 7.37
CA ILE A 90 -6.68 -11.02 7.70
C ILE A 90 -6.04 -11.65 8.92
N ASP A 91 -6.79 -11.74 10.01
CA ASP A 91 -6.39 -12.48 11.20
C ASP A 91 -6.46 -13.98 10.91
N LEU A 92 -5.30 -14.65 10.91
CA LEU A 92 -5.21 -16.07 10.60
C LEU A 92 -5.87 -16.94 11.68
N LYS A 93 -6.06 -16.42 12.90
CA LYS A 93 -6.76 -17.13 13.99
C LYS A 93 -8.26 -17.26 13.72
N GLN A 94 -8.83 -16.40 12.87
CA GLN A 94 -10.23 -16.47 12.46
C GLN A 94 -10.50 -17.58 11.45
N ILE A 95 -9.45 -18.09 10.79
CA ILE A 95 -9.55 -19.19 9.83
C ILE A 95 -9.83 -20.48 10.59
N ASP A 96 -9.04 -20.74 11.63
CA ASP A 96 -9.22 -21.86 12.55
C ASP A 96 -8.53 -21.57 13.90
N PRO A 97 -9.22 -21.77 15.05
CA PRO A 97 -8.68 -21.42 16.37
C PRO A 97 -7.48 -22.29 16.79
N THR A 98 -7.24 -23.43 16.14
CA THR A 98 -6.05 -24.27 16.38
C THR A 98 -4.78 -23.68 15.77
N ILE A 99 -4.89 -22.67 14.90
CA ILE A 99 -3.77 -21.99 14.28
C ILE A 99 -3.21 -20.94 15.25
N GLN A 100 -2.19 -21.35 16.01
CA GLN A 100 -1.57 -20.50 17.03
C GLN A 100 -0.22 -19.91 16.60
N SER A 101 0.32 -20.30 15.45
CA SER A 101 1.60 -19.80 14.92
C SER A 101 1.64 -19.78 13.38
N ILE A 102 2.49 -18.93 12.79
CA ILE A 102 2.66 -18.85 11.32
C ILE A 102 3.21 -20.17 10.78
N SER A 103 4.11 -20.81 11.53
CA SER A 103 4.62 -22.13 11.18
C SER A 103 3.49 -23.18 11.14
N LYS A 104 2.58 -23.15 12.13
CA LYS A 104 1.40 -24.03 12.12
C LYS A 104 0.52 -23.74 10.92
N PHE A 105 0.23 -22.46 10.64
CA PHE A 105 -0.53 -22.05 9.46
C PHE A 105 0.07 -22.58 8.15
N ILE A 106 1.38 -22.41 7.93
CA ILE A 106 2.09 -22.91 6.74
C ILE A 106 2.05 -24.44 6.66
N SER A 107 2.12 -25.14 7.80
CA SER A 107 2.01 -26.61 7.84
C SER A 107 0.58 -27.12 7.61
N SER A 108 -0.43 -26.29 7.85
CA SER A 108 -1.85 -26.63 7.73
C SER A 108 -2.43 -26.26 6.36
N TYR A 109 -1.98 -25.14 5.78
CA TYR A 109 -2.46 -24.60 4.52
C TYR A 109 -1.34 -24.52 3.49
N LYS A 110 -1.58 -25.10 2.31
CA LYS A 110 -0.61 -25.20 1.21
C LYS A 110 -0.53 -23.94 0.38
N THR A 111 -1.70 -23.44 -0.01
CA THR A 111 -1.82 -22.33 -0.95
C THR A 111 -2.88 -21.33 -0.53
N ILE A 112 -2.70 -20.11 -1.02
CA ILE A 112 -3.65 -19.02 -0.96
C ILE A 112 -3.97 -18.65 -2.40
N GLU A 113 -5.25 -18.64 -2.75
CA GLU A 113 -5.72 -18.19 -4.06
C GLU A 113 -6.44 -16.85 -3.92
N ILE A 114 -6.04 -15.87 -4.73
CA ILE A 114 -6.70 -14.57 -4.82
C ILE A 114 -7.37 -14.52 -6.19
N SER A 115 -8.69 -14.40 -6.23
CA SER A 115 -9.50 -14.50 -7.45
C SER A 115 -10.35 -13.27 -7.72
N ASN A 116 -10.87 -13.16 -8.94
CA ASN A 116 -11.64 -12.03 -9.48
C ASN A 116 -10.80 -10.75 -9.64
N LEU A 117 -9.55 -10.89 -10.06
CA LEU A 117 -8.59 -9.78 -10.22
C LEU A 117 -8.53 -9.21 -11.65
N ASN A 118 -9.27 -9.76 -12.60
CA ASN A 118 -9.15 -9.44 -14.03
C ASN A 118 -9.81 -8.12 -14.48
N ASN A 119 -10.50 -7.40 -13.58
CA ASN A 119 -11.20 -6.15 -13.92
C ASN A 119 -10.99 -5.10 -12.84
N LEU A 120 -9.73 -4.89 -12.44
CA LEU A 120 -9.36 -3.83 -11.52
C LEU A 120 -9.07 -2.53 -12.27
N GLN A 121 -9.33 -1.41 -11.61
CA GLN A 121 -9.15 -0.07 -12.13
C GLN A 121 -8.50 0.81 -11.07
N VAL A 122 -7.54 1.64 -11.47
CA VAL A 122 -7.00 2.69 -10.61
C VAL A 122 -7.57 4.02 -11.06
N GLU A 123 -8.10 4.77 -10.10
CA GLU A 123 -8.76 6.05 -10.29
C GLU A 123 -7.95 7.13 -9.56
N CYS A 124 -7.74 8.25 -10.24
CA CYS A 124 -7.28 9.48 -9.62
C CYS A 124 -8.28 10.57 -10.01
N GLY A 125 -8.81 11.26 -9.00
CA GLY A 125 -9.76 12.36 -9.20
C GLY A 125 -9.13 13.55 -9.92
N LEU A 126 -9.89 14.66 -9.96
CA LEU A 126 -9.40 15.93 -10.48
C LEU A 126 -8.15 16.36 -9.68
N PRO A 127 -7.05 16.77 -10.33
CA PRO A 127 -5.82 17.14 -9.64
C PRO A 127 -5.93 18.56 -9.08
N ASN A 128 -6.89 18.81 -8.20
CA ASN A 128 -6.97 20.05 -7.44
C ASN A 128 -5.96 19.95 -6.31
N ILE A 129 -4.90 20.76 -6.33
CA ILE A 129 -3.77 20.67 -5.41
C ILE A 129 -4.18 20.60 -3.93
N GLU A 130 -5.25 21.27 -3.53
CA GLU A 130 -5.82 21.27 -2.18
C GLU A 130 -6.29 19.89 -1.68
N ASN A 131 -6.69 19.00 -2.59
CA ASN A 131 -7.08 17.63 -2.26
C ASN A 131 -5.89 16.71 -1.99
N PHE A 132 -4.67 17.16 -2.34
CA PHE A 132 -3.44 16.36 -2.25
C PHE A 132 -2.48 16.96 -1.22
N ILE A 133 -2.35 18.28 -1.19
CA ILE A 133 -1.48 19.04 -0.31
C ILE A 133 -2.39 19.90 0.59
N PRO A 134 -2.82 19.37 1.76
CA PRO A 134 -3.80 20.06 2.61
C PRO A 134 -3.24 21.32 3.29
N ASN A 135 -1.94 21.32 3.62
CA ASN A 135 -1.26 22.50 4.14
C ASN A 135 -0.41 23.14 3.04
N ARG A 136 -0.79 24.34 2.62
CA ARG A 136 -0.11 25.11 1.56
C ARG A 136 0.52 26.41 2.05
N ASN A 137 0.59 26.64 3.36
CA ASN A 137 1.30 27.79 3.94
C ASN A 137 2.82 27.56 3.85
N ILE A 138 3.32 27.65 2.62
CA ILE A 138 4.65 27.27 2.18
C ILE A 138 5.06 28.32 1.15
N ASP A 139 6.19 28.96 1.40
CA ASP A 139 6.76 29.95 0.50
C ASP A 139 7.59 29.26 -0.57
N ILE A 140 7.33 29.63 -1.81
CA ILE A 140 8.12 29.26 -2.96
C ILE A 140 9.23 30.30 -3.11
N ILE A 141 10.47 29.81 -3.06
CA ILE A 141 11.67 30.65 -2.97
C ILE A 141 12.56 30.46 -4.19
N SER A 142 13.30 31.51 -4.57
CA SER A 142 14.24 31.45 -5.69
C SER A 142 15.29 32.57 -5.65
N GLY A 143 16.23 32.49 -6.58
CA GLY A 143 17.25 33.53 -6.74
C GLY A 143 18.32 33.16 -7.77
N ILE A 144 19.23 34.11 -8.00
CA ILE A 144 20.31 33.96 -8.98
C ILE A 144 21.44 33.10 -8.40
N ASP A 145 21.80 33.35 -7.15
CA ASP A 145 22.92 32.69 -6.47
C ASP A 145 22.48 31.76 -5.33
N ASP A 146 21.25 31.93 -4.85
CA ASP A 146 20.63 31.21 -3.74
C ASP A 146 19.10 31.21 -3.86
N CYS A 147 18.38 30.77 -2.81
CA CYS A 147 16.93 30.90 -2.70
C CYS A 147 16.51 31.94 -1.65
N SER A 148 17.13 33.13 -1.67
CA SER A 148 16.85 34.20 -0.72
C SER A 148 15.55 34.97 -0.99
N ASN A 149 15.02 34.93 -2.22
CA ASN A 149 13.81 35.68 -2.57
C ASN A 149 12.57 34.82 -2.40
N ASN A 150 11.60 35.30 -1.63
CA ASN A 150 10.25 34.75 -1.64
C ASN A 150 9.53 35.23 -2.92
N LEU A 151 9.07 34.29 -3.74
CA LEU A 151 8.31 34.58 -4.95
C LEU A 151 6.82 34.72 -4.66
N PHE A 152 6.25 33.75 -3.92
CA PHE A 152 4.85 33.70 -3.53
C PHE A 152 4.62 32.55 -2.54
N SER A 153 3.54 32.62 -1.77
CA SER A 153 3.02 31.49 -0.98
C SER A 153 2.16 30.57 -1.85
N LEU A 154 2.36 29.25 -1.72
CA LEU A 154 1.61 28.22 -2.44
C LEU A 154 0.09 28.26 -2.12
N GLU A 155 -0.30 28.85 -1.00
CA GLU A 155 -1.70 29.06 -0.64
C GLU A 155 -2.40 30.10 -1.53
N ASN A 156 -1.63 31.05 -2.10
CA ASN A 156 -2.13 32.20 -2.84
C ASN A 156 -2.22 31.98 -4.36
N ILE A 157 -1.91 30.77 -4.85
CA ILE A 157 -2.04 30.45 -6.27
C ILE A 157 -3.51 30.40 -6.68
N THR A 158 -3.83 30.92 -7.87
CA THR A 158 -5.21 30.99 -8.37
C THR A 158 -5.44 29.96 -9.46
N LEU A 159 -6.55 29.21 -9.39
CA LEU A 159 -6.90 28.23 -10.42
C LEU A 159 -7.13 28.93 -11.77
N LYS A 160 -6.43 28.48 -12.81
CA LYS A 160 -6.61 28.95 -14.19
C LYS A 160 -7.35 27.93 -15.04
N ASN A 161 -6.94 26.67 -14.96
CA ASN A 161 -7.51 25.59 -15.76
C ASN A 161 -7.48 24.28 -14.97
N ILE A 162 -8.61 23.58 -14.91
CA ILE A 162 -8.75 22.32 -14.20
C ILE A 162 -8.32 21.14 -15.08
N GLY A 163 -7.50 20.26 -14.51
CA GLY A 163 -7.10 19.02 -15.15
C GLY A 163 -8.20 17.97 -15.15
N LEU A 164 -8.07 16.96 -16.00
CA LEU A 164 -8.98 15.81 -16.06
C LEU A 164 -8.63 14.73 -15.02
N SER A 165 -9.65 14.02 -14.54
CA SER A 165 -9.49 12.78 -13.79
C SER A 165 -8.81 11.70 -14.65
N GLN A 166 -8.10 10.78 -13.99
CA GLN A 166 -7.40 9.66 -14.64
C GLN A 166 -8.05 8.35 -14.21
N ILE A 167 -8.55 7.57 -15.17
CA ILE A 167 -9.21 6.28 -14.93
C ILE A 167 -8.56 5.23 -15.83
N ASP A 168 -7.74 4.34 -15.26
CA ASP A 168 -6.92 3.40 -16.04
C ASP A 168 -7.12 1.98 -15.53
N ASN A 169 -7.31 1.05 -16.46
CA ASN A 169 -7.53 -0.35 -16.13
C ASN A 169 -6.19 -1.03 -15.87
N ILE A 170 -6.18 -1.96 -14.92
CA ILE A 170 -5.01 -2.75 -14.56
C ILE A 170 -5.37 -4.23 -14.68
N ASN A 171 -4.63 -4.95 -15.51
CA ASN A 171 -4.94 -6.34 -15.84
C ASN A 171 -4.02 -7.27 -15.03
N PHE A 172 -4.53 -7.86 -13.96
CA PHE A 172 -3.94 -9.06 -13.36
C PHE A 172 -4.54 -10.31 -14.02
N ASP A 173 -3.84 -11.44 -13.90
CA ASP A 173 -4.48 -12.75 -14.09
C ASP A 173 -5.69 -12.87 -13.15
N ASN A 174 -6.78 -13.47 -13.65
CA ASN A 174 -8.02 -13.54 -12.88
C ASN A 174 -7.84 -14.20 -11.51
N THR A 175 -6.97 -15.21 -11.44
CA THR A 175 -6.62 -15.94 -10.22
C THR A 175 -5.11 -15.99 -10.08
N ILE A 176 -4.61 -15.65 -8.89
CA ILE A 176 -3.21 -15.77 -8.52
C ILE A 176 -3.09 -16.73 -7.35
N THR A 177 -2.19 -17.72 -7.48
CA THR A 177 -1.93 -18.72 -6.45
C THR A 177 -0.59 -18.45 -5.77
N LEU A 178 -0.61 -18.29 -4.46
CA LEU A 178 0.56 -18.10 -3.61
C LEU A 178 0.80 -19.36 -2.78
N TYR A 179 2.04 -19.83 -2.70
CA TYR A 179 2.41 -20.87 -1.76
C TYR A 179 2.69 -20.26 -0.39
N THR A 180 2.03 -20.75 0.65
CA THR A 180 2.11 -20.19 2.02
C THR A 180 3.55 -20.14 2.55
N LYS A 181 4.37 -21.15 2.19
CA LYS A 181 5.79 -21.25 2.55
C LYS A 181 6.68 -20.18 1.90
N ASN A 182 6.24 -19.57 0.79
CA ASN A 182 7.00 -18.55 0.07
C ASN A 182 6.67 -17.13 0.57
N ILE A 183 5.70 -16.99 1.48
CA ILE A 183 5.32 -15.72 2.09
C ILE A 183 6.17 -15.52 3.34
N LYS A 184 6.81 -14.35 3.42
CA LYS A 184 7.72 -14.00 4.52
C LYS A 184 7.05 -13.05 5.50
N VAL A 185 7.57 -13.04 6.73
CA VAL A 185 7.12 -12.12 7.79
C VAL A 185 7.68 -10.72 7.51
N ASN A 186 6.82 -9.71 7.56
CA ASN A 186 7.11 -8.28 7.36
C ASN A 186 7.80 -7.93 6.03
N ASP A 187 7.72 -8.79 5.02
CA ASP A 187 8.30 -8.55 3.70
C ASP A 187 7.34 -7.76 2.80
N THR A 188 7.45 -6.43 2.86
CA THR A 188 6.63 -5.53 2.04
C THR A 188 7.17 -5.31 0.63
N GLU A 189 8.27 -5.95 0.23
CA GLU A 189 8.92 -5.70 -1.06
C GLU A 189 8.69 -6.82 -2.07
N THR A 190 8.54 -8.08 -1.64
CA THR A 190 8.27 -9.20 -2.57
C THR A 190 6.98 -8.96 -3.36
N LYS A 191 7.11 -8.98 -4.69
CA LYS A 191 6.03 -8.83 -5.67
C LYS A 191 5.65 -10.22 -6.16
N TYR A 192 4.44 -10.67 -5.85
CA TYR A 192 3.95 -11.98 -6.30
C TYR A 192 3.29 -11.92 -7.66
N ALA A 193 2.76 -10.76 -8.04
CA ALA A 193 2.31 -10.49 -9.40
C ALA A 193 2.40 -9.00 -9.73
N THR A 194 2.44 -8.72 -11.03
CA THR A 194 2.47 -7.36 -11.57
C THR A 194 1.38 -7.25 -12.63
N ALA A 195 0.45 -6.32 -12.44
CA ALA A 195 -0.45 -5.86 -13.49
C ALA A 195 0.15 -4.64 -14.18
N VAL A 196 -0.05 -4.56 -15.50
CA VAL A 196 0.38 -3.42 -16.30
C VAL A 196 -0.85 -2.66 -16.76
N ALA A 197 -0.85 -1.35 -16.55
CA ALA A 197 -1.92 -0.49 -16.98
C ALA A 197 -1.90 -0.31 -18.50
N THR A 198 -3.08 -0.23 -19.10
CA THR A 198 -3.24 -0.06 -20.56
C THR A 198 -2.76 1.30 -21.06
N GLY A 199 -2.63 2.27 -20.15
CA GLY A 199 -2.27 3.64 -20.49
C GLY A 199 -3.49 4.49 -20.77
N LEU A 200 -3.29 5.80 -20.71
CA LEU A 200 -4.32 6.80 -20.99
C LEU A 200 -4.03 7.54 -22.30
N PRO A 201 -5.08 7.94 -23.05
CA PRO A 201 -4.90 8.82 -24.19
C PRO A 201 -4.30 10.16 -23.75
N PHE A 202 -3.51 10.78 -24.61
CA PHE A 202 -2.91 12.08 -24.33
C PHE A 202 -4.01 13.17 -24.22
N LYS A 203 -4.18 13.74 -23.03
CA LYS A 203 -5.16 14.79 -22.71
C LYS A 203 -4.60 15.76 -21.66
N GLY A 204 -5.33 16.84 -21.37
CA GLY A 204 -5.01 17.81 -20.32
C GLY A 204 -5.31 17.30 -18.92
N TYR A 205 -4.51 16.36 -18.40
CA TYR A 205 -4.70 15.83 -17.04
C TYR A 205 -4.21 16.78 -15.95
N SER A 206 -3.27 17.68 -16.24
CA SER A 206 -2.72 18.57 -15.21
C SER A 206 -3.60 19.78 -14.97
N THR A 207 -3.72 20.17 -13.71
CA THR A 207 -4.32 21.45 -13.32
C THR A 207 -3.27 22.55 -13.40
N ILE A 208 -3.67 23.72 -13.90
CA ILE A 208 -2.81 24.89 -14.07
C ILE A 208 -3.31 26.01 -13.17
N TYR A 209 -2.37 26.61 -12.46
CA TYR A 209 -2.57 27.75 -11.58
C TYR A 209 -1.74 28.94 -12.05
N GLU A 210 -2.26 30.14 -11.80
CA GLU A 210 -1.57 31.41 -11.96
C GLU A 210 -1.00 31.88 -10.63
N THR A 211 0.05 32.69 -10.73
CA THR A 211 0.74 33.31 -9.60
C THR A 211 1.02 34.76 -9.93
N SER A 212 1.37 35.56 -8.93
CA SER A 212 1.74 36.96 -9.11
C SER A 212 3.13 37.17 -9.74
N THR A 213 4.02 36.18 -9.69
CA THR A 213 5.44 36.38 -9.99
C THR A 213 6.01 35.46 -11.07
N ILE A 214 5.43 34.28 -11.28
CA ILE A 214 5.83 33.34 -12.34
C ILE A 214 4.66 33.03 -13.29
N ASN A 215 4.98 32.52 -14.48
CA ASN A 215 4.00 32.30 -15.54
C ASN A 215 2.88 31.33 -15.15
N SER A 216 3.23 30.18 -14.55
CA SER A 216 2.22 29.24 -14.07
C SER A 216 2.80 28.16 -13.15
N VAL A 217 1.95 27.60 -12.31
CA VAL A 217 2.20 26.35 -11.59
C VAL A 217 1.32 25.27 -12.19
N ARG A 218 1.87 24.07 -12.36
CA ARG A 218 1.15 22.90 -12.84
C ARG A 218 1.20 21.80 -11.80
N PHE A 219 0.06 21.22 -11.49
CA PHE A 219 -0.04 20.08 -10.59
C PHE A 219 -0.63 18.86 -11.30
N LEU A 220 0.00 17.70 -11.08
CA LEU A 220 -0.49 16.40 -11.54
C LEU A 220 0.06 15.29 -10.63
N LEU A 221 -0.82 14.49 -10.03
CA LEU A 221 -0.42 13.16 -9.56
C LEU A 221 -0.58 12.17 -10.70
N GLN A 222 0.51 11.84 -11.39
CA GLN A 222 0.49 10.92 -12.50
C GLN A 222 0.48 9.47 -11.98
N LYS A 223 -0.37 8.62 -12.57
CA LYS A 223 -0.47 7.19 -12.20
C LYS A 223 -0.34 6.23 -13.39
N THR A 224 -0.03 6.76 -14.56
CA THR A 224 0.15 5.96 -15.77
C THR A 224 1.12 6.67 -16.70
N PHE A 225 1.60 5.96 -17.71
CA PHE A 225 2.53 6.55 -18.66
C PHE A 225 1.83 7.53 -19.58
N LEU A 226 2.42 8.72 -19.69
CA LEU A 226 2.03 9.75 -20.64
C LEU A 226 3.26 10.00 -21.53
N PRO A 227 3.19 9.77 -22.86
CA PRO A 227 4.35 9.78 -23.76
C PRO A 227 5.27 11.00 -23.70
N LYS A 228 4.78 12.13 -23.19
CA LYS A 228 5.48 13.42 -23.16
C LYS A 228 6.44 13.59 -21.96
N TYR A 229 6.29 12.80 -20.89
CA TYR A 229 6.93 13.12 -19.59
C TYR A 229 8.10 12.22 -19.19
N GLY A 230 8.65 11.40 -20.12
CA GLY A 230 9.88 10.63 -19.85
C GLY A 230 9.80 9.66 -18.67
N VAL A 231 8.60 9.35 -18.20
CA VAL A 231 8.41 8.57 -16.98
C VAL A 231 8.82 7.13 -17.23
N ASN A 232 9.57 6.56 -16.28
CA ASN A 232 9.89 5.15 -16.25
C ASN A 232 8.62 4.32 -16.52
N ASN A 233 8.68 3.36 -17.44
CA ASN A 233 7.57 2.49 -17.78
C ASN A 233 6.95 1.79 -16.55
N LYS A 234 7.69 1.68 -15.45
CA LYS A 234 7.20 1.23 -14.14
C LYS A 234 5.98 1.98 -13.62
N ILE A 235 5.73 3.23 -14.02
CA ILE A 235 4.48 3.94 -13.64
C ILE A 235 3.22 3.23 -14.15
N LYS A 236 3.33 2.36 -15.16
CA LYS A 236 2.22 1.51 -15.62
C LYS A 236 1.95 0.36 -14.65
N GLU A 237 2.91 -0.02 -13.84
CA GLU A 237 2.83 -1.22 -13.00
C GLU A 237 1.97 -1.01 -11.76
N THR A 238 1.31 -2.08 -11.34
CA THR A 238 0.66 -2.25 -10.05
C THR A 238 1.04 -3.63 -9.53
N TYR A 239 1.45 -3.74 -8.27
CA TYR A 239 1.94 -4.97 -7.68
C TYR A 239 0.93 -5.57 -6.73
N LEU A 240 0.84 -6.90 -6.74
CA LEU A 240 0.23 -7.68 -5.67
C LEU A 240 1.34 -8.21 -4.76
N GLN A 241 1.22 -7.91 -3.48
CA GLN A 241 2.16 -8.27 -2.43
C GLN A 241 1.42 -8.96 -1.30
N ALA A 242 2.09 -9.88 -0.62
CA ALA A 242 1.53 -10.62 0.50
C ALA A 242 2.61 -10.87 1.54
N TYR A 243 2.29 -10.63 2.82
CA TYR A 243 3.25 -10.86 3.90
C TYR A 243 2.55 -11.16 5.20
N TYR A 244 3.20 -11.96 6.04
CA TYR A 244 2.73 -12.20 7.40
C TYR A 244 3.17 -11.07 8.33
N THR A 245 2.43 -10.85 9.41
CA THR A 245 2.87 -10.04 10.54
C THR A 245 3.32 -10.94 11.69
N ASN A 246 4.07 -10.38 12.63
CA ASN A 246 4.41 -11.08 13.88
C ASN A 246 3.15 -11.50 14.66
N ASP A 247 2.09 -10.69 14.58
CA ASP A 247 0.82 -10.91 15.29
C ASP A 247 -0.16 -11.85 14.57
N MET A 248 0.33 -12.85 13.83
CA MET A 248 -0.52 -13.87 13.20
C MET A 248 -1.52 -13.35 12.17
N LYS A 249 -1.18 -12.28 11.45
CA LYS A 249 -2.01 -11.75 10.36
C LYS A 249 -1.34 -11.98 9.02
N LEU A 250 -2.17 -12.16 7.98
CA LEU A 250 -1.75 -12.05 6.59
C LEU A 250 -2.22 -10.71 6.06
N LYS A 251 -1.31 -9.96 5.45
CA LYS A 251 -1.62 -8.73 4.74
C LYS A 251 -1.53 -8.96 3.24
N ILE A 252 -2.57 -8.53 2.53
CA ILE A 252 -2.62 -8.47 1.07
C ILE A 252 -2.57 -7.00 0.68
N ARG A 253 -1.57 -6.64 -0.14
CA ARG A 253 -1.33 -5.25 -0.54
C ARG A 253 -1.32 -5.13 -2.06
N PHE A 254 -2.08 -4.16 -2.56
CA PHE A 254 -2.02 -3.67 -3.93
C PHE A 254 -1.23 -2.37 -3.94
N THR A 255 -0.07 -2.34 -4.60
CA THR A 255 0.82 -1.17 -4.64
C THR A 255 0.89 -0.61 -6.04
N LYS A 256 0.56 0.67 -6.20
CA LYS A 256 0.61 1.41 -7.46
C LYS A 256 1.81 2.36 -7.46
N ILE A 257 2.60 2.32 -8.53
CA ILE A 257 3.61 3.36 -8.77
C ILE A 257 2.92 4.66 -9.21
N ILE A 258 3.28 5.76 -8.58
CA ILE A 258 2.75 7.11 -8.82
C ILE A 258 3.91 8.10 -8.96
N LEU A 259 3.64 9.24 -9.58
CA LEU A 259 4.60 10.31 -9.75
C LEU A 259 3.92 11.65 -9.47
N PRO A 260 4.23 12.31 -8.34
CA PRO A 260 3.77 13.66 -8.08
C PRO A 260 4.58 14.67 -8.90
N LEU A 261 3.87 15.53 -9.62
CA LEU A 261 4.43 16.63 -10.38
C LEU A 261 3.83 17.93 -9.84
N LEU A 262 4.67 18.73 -9.20
CA LEU A 262 4.38 20.11 -8.82
C LEU A 262 5.42 20.99 -9.52
N GLN A 263 5.04 21.42 -10.73
CA GLN A 263 5.94 22.03 -11.69
C GLN A 263 5.73 23.54 -11.76
N PHE A 264 6.82 24.29 -11.71
CA PHE A 264 6.82 25.75 -11.77
C PHE A 264 7.41 26.18 -13.10
N TYR A 265 6.67 26.99 -13.84
CA TYR A 265 7.07 27.50 -15.15
C TYR A 265 7.30 29.01 -15.07
N TYR A 266 8.43 29.46 -15.58
CA TYR A 266 8.71 30.88 -15.76
C TYR A 266 9.47 31.12 -17.08
N ILE A 267 9.24 32.29 -17.68
CA ILE A 267 9.88 32.74 -18.91
C ILE A 267 10.97 33.74 -18.54
N ASP A 268 12.18 33.51 -19.04
CA ASP A 268 13.27 34.47 -18.86
C ASP A 268 13.39 35.39 -20.08
N ALA A 269 13.29 36.70 -19.86
CA ALA A 269 13.74 37.68 -20.83
C ALA A 269 15.02 38.40 -20.38
N TYR A 270 15.34 38.47 -19.08
CA TYR A 270 16.42 39.35 -18.58
C TYR A 270 17.07 39.01 -17.21
N ARG A 271 16.57 38.06 -16.39
CA ARG A 271 17.11 37.79 -15.03
C ARG A 271 16.88 36.33 -14.59
N LYS A 272 17.94 35.52 -14.71
CA LYS A 272 17.98 34.09 -14.42
C LYS A 272 17.80 33.79 -12.93
N GLN A 273 16.60 33.42 -12.49
CA GLN A 273 16.50 32.59 -11.29
C GLN A 273 17.17 31.25 -11.62
N LYS A 274 18.33 31.00 -11.04
CA LYS A 274 19.10 29.76 -11.24
C LYS A 274 18.72 28.73 -10.19
N TYR A 275 18.31 29.19 -9.01
CA TYR A 275 17.91 28.36 -7.89
C TYR A 275 16.43 28.56 -7.60
N PHE A 276 15.76 27.47 -7.25
CA PHE A 276 14.33 27.42 -7.00
C PHE A 276 14.03 26.38 -5.91
N GLY A 277 13.02 26.62 -5.08
CA GLY A 277 12.79 25.79 -3.92
C GLY A 277 11.54 26.10 -3.12
N ASN A 278 11.50 25.51 -1.93
CA ASN A 278 10.44 25.67 -0.92
C ASN A 278 11.08 25.81 0.47
N ASP A 279 10.47 26.64 1.32
CA ASP A 279 10.98 26.95 2.66
C ASP A 279 10.60 25.90 3.73
N LYS A 280 9.48 25.19 3.52
CA LYS A 280 8.89 24.18 4.41
C LYS A 280 8.57 22.89 3.67
N ASP A 281 8.32 21.82 4.41
CA ASP A 281 7.86 20.54 3.87
C ASP A 281 6.58 20.71 3.02
N ILE A 282 6.63 20.26 1.77
CA ILE A 282 5.44 20.05 0.93
C ILE A 282 5.07 18.58 1.02
N ILE A 283 3.94 18.29 1.66
CA ILE A 283 3.48 16.93 1.93
C ILE A 283 2.24 16.62 1.09
N LEU A 284 2.33 15.65 0.18
CA LEU A 284 1.14 14.96 -0.31
C LEU A 284 0.70 13.95 0.75
N ASP A 285 -0.51 14.08 1.27
CA ASP A 285 -1.11 13.13 2.21
C ASP A 285 -2.41 12.60 1.62
N ILE A 286 -2.37 11.37 1.12
CA ILE A 286 -3.45 10.76 0.36
C ILE A 286 -3.99 9.57 1.14
N ASN A 287 -5.25 9.65 1.53
CA ASN A 287 -6.02 8.56 2.11
C ASN A 287 -7.52 8.78 1.84
N ASN A 288 -7.87 9.12 0.60
CA ASN A 288 -9.23 9.47 0.20
C ASN A 288 -9.54 8.85 -1.17
N SER A 289 -10.64 8.09 -1.26
CA SER A 289 -11.05 7.38 -2.47
C SER A 289 -11.46 8.31 -3.62
N ASN A 290 -11.83 9.56 -3.33
CA ASN A 290 -12.09 10.58 -4.35
C ASN A 290 -10.81 11.17 -4.95
N VAL A 291 -9.65 10.96 -4.31
CA VAL A 291 -8.35 11.52 -4.71
C VAL A 291 -7.55 10.47 -5.45
N LEU A 292 -7.29 9.33 -4.83
CA LEU A 292 -6.59 8.19 -5.43
C LEU A 292 -7.17 6.90 -4.87
N GLY A 293 -7.59 5.99 -5.75
CA GLY A 293 -8.22 4.75 -5.33
C GLY A 293 -8.07 3.62 -6.33
N ILE A 294 -8.41 2.42 -5.86
CA ILE A 294 -8.50 1.20 -6.65
C ILE A 294 -9.93 0.65 -6.55
N ARG A 295 -10.50 0.25 -7.68
CA ARG A 295 -11.86 -0.29 -7.77
C ARG A 295 -11.82 -1.65 -8.45
N ASN A 296 -12.60 -2.59 -7.92
CA ASN A 296 -12.99 -3.78 -8.64
C ASN A 296 -14.25 -3.48 -9.48
N LYS A 297 -14.14 -3.50 -10.81
CA LYS A 297 -15.24 -3.24 -11.75
C LYS A 297 -16.03 -4.51 -12.11
N SER A 298 -15.64 -5.68 -11.61
CA SER A 298 -16.43 -6.91 -11.75
C SER A 298 -17.69 -6.89 -10.90
N ASP A 299 -18.65 -7.77 -11.23
CA ASP A 299 -19.86 -7.99 -10.43
C ASP A 299 -19.59 -8.78 -9.15
N ASN A 300 -18.47 -9.53 -9.12
CA ASN A 300 -18.06 -10.34 -7.98
C ASN A 300 -16.93 -9.66 -7.18
N PRO A 301 -16.92 -9.76 -5.85
CA PRO A 301 -15.83 -9.25 -5.03
C PRO A 301 -14.53 -10.00 -5.31
N VAL A 302 -13.38 -9.36 -5.06
CA VAL A 302 -12.10 -10.06 -4.99
C VAL A 302 -12.13 -10.95 -3.76
N LYS A 303 -11.78 -12.23 -3.94
CA LYS A 303 -11.82 -13.22 -2.86
C LYS A 303 -10.44 -13.75 -2.58
N ILE A 304 -10.20 -14.10 -1.33
CA ILE A 304 -9.05 -14.90 -0.90
C ILE A 304 -9.54 -16.27 -0.44
N THR A 305 -8.91 -17.33 -0.90
CA THR A 305 -9.23 -18.71 -0.52
C THR A 305 -7.97 -19.43 -0.03
N PHE A 306 -8.01 -19.92 1.19
CA PHE A 306 -6.95 -20.70 1.82
C PHE A 306 -7.23 -22.17 1.58
N LYS A 307 -6.30 -22.90 0.97
CA LYS A 307 -6.44 -24.34 0.68
C LYS A 307 -5.54 -25.17 1.59
N PRO A 308 -6.09 -26.18 2.29
CA PRO A 308 -5.32 -27.05 3.18
C PRO A 308 -4.29 -27.90 2.40
N ASN A 309 -3.34 -28.50 3.13
CA ASN A 309 -2.43 -29.52 2.59
C ASN A 309 -3.13 -30.84 2.26
#